data_AF-A0AAN6AUU7-F1
#
_entry.id   AF-A0AAN6AUU7-F1
#
_cell.length_a   1.000
_cell.length_b   1.000
_cell.length_c   1.000
_cell.angle_alpha   90.00
_cell.angle_beta   90.00
_cell.angle_gamma   90.00
#
_symmetry.space_group_name_H-M   'P 1'
#
loop_
_entity.id
_entity.type
_entity.pdbx_description
1 polymer ?
#
loop_
_entity_poly.entity_id
_entity_poly.type
_entity_poly.pdbx_seq_one_letter_code
_entity_poly.pdbx_strand_id
1 'polypeptide(L)'
;MLNRITVQLPVEGLLFWKLSGREALSEPFMFTLTLLGTDARADRSALLGQPVTVTIPTQALMTPRYLNGKVTRVAVSAVELSGTRYAAYELTV
;
A
#
# COMPACT_ATOMS: atom_id res chain seq x y z
N MET A 1 -19.68 1.60 6.45
CA MET A 1 -18.28 1.83 6.89
C MET A 1 -17.41 2.13 5.66
N LEU A 2 -17.61 3.27 5.00
CA LEU A 2 -17.02 3.60 3.68
C LEU A 2 -15.75 4.49 3.79
N ASN A 3 -15.22 4.73 4.99
CA ASN A 3 -14.20 5.77 5.23
C ASN A 3 -12.78 5.21 5.40
N ARG A 4 -12.46 4.03 4.87
CA ARG A 4 -11.11 3.44 4.99
C ARG A 4 -10.44 3.30 3.63
N ILE A 5 -9.17 3.71 3.57
CA ILE A 5 -8.31 3.44 2.41
C ILE A 5 -8.08 1.94 2.29
N THR A 6 -8.31 1.39 1.10
CA THR A 6 -8.07 -0.02 0.79
C THR A 6 -7.03 -0.16 -0.31
N VAL A 7 -6.38 -1.33 -0.35
CA VAL A 7 -5.33 -1.61 -1.32
C VAL A 7 -5.61 -2.98 -1.94
N GLN A 8 -5.59 -3.03 -3.26
CA GLN A 8 -5.70 -4.25 -4.04
C GLN A 8 -4.31 -4.65 -4.54
N LEU A 9 -3.90 -5.86 -4.16
CA LEU A 9 -2.63 -6.51 -4.49
C LEU A 9 -2.91 -7.98 -4.82
N PRO A 10 -2.01 -8.67 -5.54
CA PRO A 10 -2.15 -10.11 -5.79
C PRO A 10 -1.90 -10.97 -4.54
N VAL A 11 -1.42 -10.35 -3.45
CA VAL A 11 -1.28 -11.00 -2.15
C VAL A 11 -2.35 -10.49 -1.20
N GLU A 12 -2.88 -11.40 -0.37
CA GLU A 12 -3.88 -11.08 0.64
C GLU A 12 -3.25 -10.85 2.02
N GLY A 13 -4.05 -10.34 2.97
CA GLY A 13 -3.65 -10.23 4.38
C GLY A 13 -2.80 -9.01 4.74
N LEU A 14 -2.52 -8.12 3.80
CA LEU A 14 -1.82 -6.86 4.05
C LEU A 14 -2.82 -5.72 4.35
N LEU A 15 -2.59 -5.02 5.47
CA LEU A 15 -3.43 -3.93 5.94
C LEU A 15 -2.80 -2.58 5.59
N PHE A 16 -3.59 -1.66 5.04
CA PHE A 16 -3.14 -0.28 4.83
C PHE A 16 -2.71 0.39 6.14
N TRP A 17 -1.52 1.02 6.14
CA TRP A 17 -1.04 1.83 7.26
C TRP A 17 -0.74 3.27 6.87
N LYS A 18 0.10 3.51 5.84
CA LYS A 18 0.52 4.85 5.43
C LYS A 18 0.69 4.95 3.92
N LEU A 19 0.47 6.14 3.39
CA LEU A 19 0.76 6.52 2.00
C LEU A 19 1.38 7.90 1.99
N SER A 20 2.49 8.06 1.28
CA SER A 20 3.11 9.34 0.97
C SER A 20 3.66 9.32 -0.46
N GLY A 21 3.97 10.49 -1.02
CA GLY A 21 4.56 10.54 -2.36
C GLY A 21 4.46 11.90 -3.02
N ARG A 22 4.82 11.94 -4.29
CA ARG A 22 4.83 13.15 -5.12
C ARG A 22 4.30 12.84 -6.52
N GLU A 23 3.54 13.79 -7.05
CA GLU A 23 3.14 13.87 -8.46
C GLU A 23 3.56 15.25 -8.98
N ALA A 24 4.02 15.32 -10.23
CA ALA A 24 4.36 16.57 -10.90
C ALA A 24 4.06 16.46 -12.40
N LEU A 25 3.82 17.59 -13.06
CA LEU A 25 3.43 17.61 -14.47
C LEU A 25 4.58 17.09 -15.34
N SER A 26 4.29 16.12 -16.19
CA SER A 26 5.26 15.49 -17.10
C SER A 26 6.45 14.80 -16.40
N GLU A 27 6.32 14.47 -15.12
CA GLU A 27 7.25 13.66 -14.36
C GLU A 27 6.57 12.34 -13.94
N PRO A 28 7.29 11.22 -13.88
CA PRO A 28 6.78 10.03 -13.22
C PRO A 28 6.42 10.35 -11.76
N PHE A 29 5.28 9.87 -11.31
CA PHE A 29 4.95 9.92 -9.89
C PHE A 29 5.85 8.96 -9.10
N MET A 30 5.93 9.18 -7.79
CA MET A 30 6.53 8.22 -6.88
C MET A 30 5.70 8.16 -5.59
N PHE A 31 5.14 7.00 -5.30
CA PHE A 31 4.43 6.75 -4.06
C PHE A 31 5.18 5.76 -3.19
N THR A 32 5.17 6.03 -1.88
CA THR A 32 5.61 5.10 -0.84
C THR A 32 4.37 4.65 -0.08
N LEU A 33 4.03 3.37 -0.24
CA LEU A 33 2.90 2.72 0.40
C LEU A 33 3.42 1.77 1.50
N THR A 34 2.99 1.99 2.74
CA THR A 34 3.33 1.12 3.86
C THR A 34 2.12 0.28 4.26
N LEU A 35 2.30 -1.04 4.27
CA LEU A 35 1.29 -2.04 4.63
C LEU A 35 1.77 -2.87 5.81
N LEU A 36 0.84 -3.39 6.61
CA LEU A 36 1.13 -4.23 7.77
C LEU A 36 0.61 -5.64 7.54
N GLY A 37 1.48 -6.63 7.72
CA GLY A 37 1.10 -8.04 7.81
C GLY A 37 1.36 -8.58 9.21
N THR A 38 0.45 -9.40 9.72
CA THR A 38 0.66 -10.17 10.96
C THR A 38 1.49 -11.43 10.73
N ASP A 39 1.44 -11.98 9.52
CA ASP A 39 2.28 -13.11 9.11
C ASP A 39 3.51 -12.61 8.33
N ALA A 40 4.70 -12.88 8.86
CA ALA A 40 5.97 -12.42 8.30
C ALA A 40 6.40 -13.21 7.03
N ARG A 41 5.56 -14.15 6.58
CA ARG A 41 5.85 -15.07 5.46
C ARG A 41 5.35 -14.61 4.09
N ALA A 42 4.73 -13.43 3.97
CA ALA A 42 4.27 -12.98 2.65
C ALA A 42 5.47 -12.91 1.69
N ASP A 43 5.35 -13.59 0.55
CA ASP A 43 6.43 -13.70 -0.41
C ASP A 43 6.70 -12.33 -1.04
N ARG A 44 7.83 -11.73 -0.64
CA ARG A 44 8.27 -10.41 -1.14
C ARG A 44 8.45 -10.42 -2.65
N SER A 45 8.86 -11.55 -3.21
CA SER A 45 9.07 -11.70 -4.65
C SER A 45 7.76 -11.66 -5.41
N ALA A 46 6.65 -12.08 -4.78
CA ALA A 46 5.33 -12.02 -5.36
C ALA A 46 4.76 -10.60 -5.43
N LEU A 47 5.36 -9.61 -4.75
CA LEU A 47 4.92 -8.21 -4.78
C LEU A 47 5.64 -7.37 -5.85
N LEU A 48 6.90 -7.67 -6.15
CA LEU A 48 7.70 -6.87 -7.08
C LEU A 48 7.17 -6.97 -8.52
N GLY A 49 7.05 -5.84 -9.21
CA GLY A 49 6.57 -5.76 -10.59
C GLY A 49 5.06 -5.89 -10.75
N GLN A 50 4.33 -6.22 -9.67
CA GLN A 50 2.89 -6.37 -9.70
C GLN A 50 2.17 -5.02 -9.70
N PRO A 51 0.97 -4.96 -10.31
CA PRO A 51 0.13 -3.78 -10.18
C PRO A 51 -0.41 -3.66 -8.75
N VAL A 52 -0.54 -2.43 -8.28
CA VAL A 52 -1.20 -2.09 -7.03
C VAL A 52 -2.21 -0.99 -7.29
N THR A 53 -3.39 -1.12 -6.69
CA THR A 53 -4.41 -0.07 -6.70
C THR A 53 -4.70 0.33 -5.27
N VAL A 54 -4.64 1.63 -4.99
CA VAL A 54 -5.07 2.23 -3.73
C VAL A 54 -6.40 2.92 -3.97
N THR A 55 -7.41 2.54 -3.20
CA THR A 55 -8.74 3.15 -3.25
C THR A 55 -8.88 4.11 -2.06
N ILE A 56 -8.98 5.40 -2.35
CA ILE A 56 -9.13 6.46 -1.36
C ILE A 56 -10.59 6.93 -1.38
N PRO A 57 -11.35 6.72 -0.29
CA PRO A 57 -12.69 7.25 -0.17
C PRO A 57 -12.69 8.78 -0.24
N THR A 58 -13.67 9.34 -0.95
CA THR A 58 -13.90 10.79 -1.00
C THR A 58 -15.21 11.14 -0.30
N GLN A 59 -15.49 12.43 -0.14
CA GLN A 59 -16.74 12.91 0.47
C GLN A 59 -17.98 12.53 -0.37
N ALA A 60 -17.79 12.31 -1.67
CA ALA A 60 -18.83 11.78 -2.53
C ALA A 60 -18.80 10.24 -2.43
N LEU A 61 -19.77 9.70 -1.68
CA LEU A 61 -19.89 8.29 -1.26
C LEU A 61 -19.75 7.25 -2.38
N MET A 62 -20.01 7.62 -3.64
CA MET A 62 -20.00 6.73 -4.79
C MET A 62 -18.85 7.00 -5.78
N THR A 63 -17.93 7.91 -5.46
CA THR A 63 -16.83 8.29 -6.35
C THR A 63 -15.49 8.26 -5.60
N PRO A 64 -14.93 7.06 -5.35
CA PRO A 64 -13.60 6.95 -4.77
C PRO A 64 -12.53 7.47 -5.74
N ARG A 65 -11.40 7.95 -5.18
CA ARG A 65 -10.19 8.25 -5.96
C ARG A 65 -9.32 7.01 -5.99
N TYR A 66 -8.89 6.62 -7.18
CA TYR A 66 -7.94 5.52 -7.37
C TYR A 66 -6.54 6.07 -7.62
N LEU A 67 -5.55 5.48 -6.98
CA LEU A 67 -4.14 5.60 -7.36
C LEU A 67 -3.68 4.23 -7.83
N ASN A 68 -3.18 4.13 -9.05
CA ASN A 68 -2.75 2.87 -9.64
C ASN A 68 -1.32 3.00 -10.14
N GLY A 69 -0.53 1.94 -9.97
CA GLY A 69 0.83 1.87 -10.48
C GLY A 69 1.42 0.47 -10.34
N LYS A 70 2.72 0.33 -10.61
CA LYS A 70 3.46 -0.93 -10.47
C LYS A 70 4.46 -0.83 -9.34
N VAL A 71 4.55 -1.89 -8.54
CA VAL A 71 5.55 -1.95 -7.47
C VAL A 71 6.95 -2.07 -8.08
N THR A 72 7.78 -1.05 -7.89
CA THR A 72 9.15 -0.99 -8.40
C THR A 72 10.20 -1.36 -7.36
N ARG A 73 9.85 -1.29 -6.06
CA ARG A 73 10.71 -1.69 -4.94
C ARG A 73 9.88 -2.20 -3.78
N VAL A 74 10.43 -3.17 -3.05
CA VAL A 74 9.84 -3.74 -1.83
C VAL A 74 10.90 -3.73 -0.73
N ALA A 75 10.56 -3.18 0.44
CA ALA A 75 11.35 -3.30 1.66
C ALA A 75 10.45 -3.81 2.79
N VAL A 76 11.03 -4.55 3.75
CA VAL A 76 10.29 -5.08 4.90
C VAL A 76 11.03 -4.77 6.18
N SER A 77 10.33 -4.21 7.16
CA SER A 77 10.85 -3.94 8.50
C SER A 77 9.89 -4.50 9.57
N ALA A 78 10.40 -4.72 10.78
CA ALA A 78 9.56 -5.08 11.92
C ALA A 78 9.08 -3.81 12.61
N VAL A 79 7.78 -3.72 12.91
CA VAL A 79 7.19 -2.59 13.65
C VAL A 79 6.28 -3.13 14.74
N GLU A 80 6.41 -2.57 15.94
CA GLU A 80 5.49 -2.84 17.04
C GLU A 80 4.46 -1.71 17.16
N LEU A 81 3.18 -2.08 17.14
CA LEU A 81 2.06 -1.15 17.27
C LEU A 81 1.12 -1.68 18.35
N SER A 82 0.95 -0.90 19.42
CA SER A 82 0.02 -1.21 20.52
C SER A 82 0.21 -2.63 21.09
N GLY A 83 1.47 -3.07 21.22
CA GLY A 83 1.82 -4.40 21.75
C GLY A 83 1.72 -5.56 20.76
N THR A 84 1.34 -5.30 19.50
CA THR A 84 1.35 -6.30 18.43
C THR A 84 2.53 -6.06 17.48
N ARG A 85 3.28 -7.12 17.18
CA ARG A 85 4.36 -7.09 16.19
C ARG A 85 3.80 -7.33 14.79
N TYR A 86 4.13 -6.42 13.88
CA TYR A 86 3.80 -6.50 12.48
C TYR A 86 5.06 -6.52 11.62
N ALA A 87 4.98 -7.17 10.47
CA ALA A 87 5.87 -6.92 9.36
C ALA A 87 5.32 -5.73 8.56
N ALA A 88 6.09 -4.64 8.51
CA ALA A 88 5.79 -3.46 7.71
C ALA A 88 6.42 -3.61 6.32
N TYR A 89 5.57 -3.73 5.30
CA TYR A 89 5.96 -3.78 3.89
C TYR A 89 5.89 -2.38 3.31
N GLU A 90 7.05 -1.84 2.93
CA GLU A 90 7.17 -0.57 2.24
C GLU A 90 7.33 -0.83 0.74
N LEU A 91 6.35 -0.38 -0.04
CA LEU A 91 6.30 -0.53 -1.48
C LEU A 91 6.55 0.84 -2.12
N THR A 92 7.50 0.90 -3.06
CA THR A 92 7.63 2.04 -3.97
C THR A 92 6.84 1.74 -5.23
N VAL A 93 5.99 2.69 -5.64
CA VAL A 93 5.07 2.59 -6.79
C VAL A 93 5.30 3.77 -7.71
#